data_AF-C2FVZ1-F1
#
_entry.id   AF-C2FVZ1-F1
#
_cell.length_a   1.000
_cell.length_b   1.000
_cell.length_c   1.000
_cell.angle_alpha   90.00
_cell.angle_beta   90.00
_cell.angle_gamma   90.00
#
_symmetry.space_group_name_H-M   'P 1'
#
loop_
_entity.id
_entity.type
_entity.pdbx_description
1 polymer ?
#
loop_
_entity_poly.entity_id
_entity_poly.type
_entity_poly.pdbx_seq_one_letter_code
_entity_poly.pdbx_strand_id
1 'polypeptide(L)'
;MASKIYKIIFFILGLGTLGYMVYSLGPEVIWENIEKTGWWFVPVLLSWLVIYLMNAMALRDILLEKDNPNTRLPFGKIFQLIVTGFSINYITPFVALGGEPYRIMELKPYVGSSKAGSSILLYTMMHILSHLVFWVASVGLILWFVPASKIVVIACVTIILMAVLGVWWFSKGYKKGITVSLMKSLSKLPFVGKKMRCMSRSTTNF
;
A
#
# COMPACT_ATOMS: atom_id res chain seq x y z
N MET A 1 -12.62 -3.77 26.06
CA MET A 1 -13.42 -2.52 25.96
C MET A 1 -12.67 -1.35 25.31
N ALA A 2 -11.40 -1.09 25.65
CA ALA A 2 -10.59 -0.02 25.03
C ALA A 2 -10.54 -0.06 23.48
N SER A 3 -10.73 -1.24 22.88
CA SER A 3 -10.69 -1.39 21.42
C SER A 3 -11.82 -0.69 20.66
N LYS A 4 -13.00 -0.57 21.25
CA LYS A 4 -14.14 0.07 20.58
C LYS A 4 -14.03 1.60 20.62
N ILE A 5 -13.46 2.16 21.69
CA ILE A 5 -13.34 3.62 21.89
C ILE A 5 -12.40 4.25 20.87
N TYR A 6 -11.22 3.68 20.60
CA TYR A 6 -10.33 4.25 19.59
C TYR A 6 -10.96 4.25 18.20
N LYS A 7 -11.72 3.19 17.84
CA LYS A 7 -12.41 3.11 16.54
C LYS A 7 -13.41 4.24 16.39
N ILE A 8 -14.17 4.52 17.46
CA ILE A 8 -15.14 5.62 17.50
C ILE A 8 -14.43 6.97 17.38
N ILE A 9 -13.34 7.18 18.12
CA ILE A 9 -12.56 8.43 18.06
C ILE A 9 -12.01 8.66 16.64
N PHE A 10 -11.36 7.66 16.04
CA PHE A 10 -10.84 7.76 14.66
C PHE A 10 -11.96 7.95 13.64
N PHE A 11 -13.12 7.35 13.85
CA PHE A 11 -14.29 7.53 12.99
C PHE A 11 -14.83 8.96 13.04
N ILE A 12 -15.00 9.52 14.25
CA ILE A 12 -15.42 10.91 14.44
C ILE A 12 -14.39 11.87 13.85
N LEU A 13 -13.09 11.61 14.07
CA LEU A 13 -12.01 12.41 13.49
C LEU A 13 -12.06 12.38 11.96
N GLY A 14 -12.25 11.20 11.35
CA GLY A 14 -12.40 11.04 9.91
C GLY A 14 -13.60 11.79 9.34
N LEU A 15 -14.76 11.72 10.01
CA LEU A 15 -15.95 12.51 9.69
C LEU A 15 -15.69 14.02 9.79
N GLY A 16 -15.01 14.45 10.86
CA GLY A 16 -14.60 15.84 11.05
C GLY A 16 -13.68 16.34 9.94
N THR A 17 -12.66 15.56 9.58
CA THR A 17 -11.75 15.91 8.48
C THR A 17 -12.46 15.95 7.12
N LEU A 18 -13.40 15.03 6.87
CA LEU A 18 -14.20 15.03 5.65
C LEU A 18 -15.08 16.28 5.58
N GLY A 19 -15.78 16.61 6.67
CA GLY A 19 -16.59 17.82 6.75
C GLY A 19 -15.76 19.09 6.54
N TYR A 20 -14.57 19.16 7.15
CA TYR A 20 -13.63 20.27 6.93
C TYR A 20 -13.18 20.38 5.47
N MET A 21 -12.84 19.26 4.81
CA MET A 21 -12.44 19.27 3.40
C MET A 21 -13.59 19.74 2.50
N VAL A 22 -14.81 19.26 2.72
CA VAL A 22 -16.00 19.69 1.96
C VAL A 22 -16.26 21.18 2.15
N TYR A 23 -16.18 21.66 3.39
CA TYR A 23 -16.32 23.09 3.69
C TYR A 23 -15.21 23.94 3.06
N SER A 24 -13.95 23.51 3.16
CA SER A 24 -12.78 24.23 2.64
C SER A 24 -12.73 24.27 1.12
N LEU A 25 -13.25 23.24 0.43
CA LEU A 25 -13.33 23.20 -1.03
C LEU A 25 -14.54 23.98 -1.57
N GLY A 26 -15.59 24.13 -0.76
CA GLY A 26 -16.87 24.72 -1.18
C GLY A 26 -17.82 23.65 -1.72
N PRO A 27 -18.97 23.38 -1.07
CA PRO A 27 -19.95 22.39 -1.53
C PRO A 27 -20.46 22.68 -2.95
N GLU A 28 -20.63 23.95 -3.29
CA GLU A 28 -21.05 24.42 -4.62
C GLU A 28 -20.04 24.04 -5.70
N VAL A 29 -18.74 24.24 -5.42
CA VAL A 29 -17.65 23.88 -6.33
C VAL A 29 -17.59 22.37 -6.54
N ILE A 30 -17.77 21.58 -5.48
CA ILE A 30 -17.80 20.11 -5.58
C ILE A 30 -18.99 19.69 -6.47
N TRP A 31 -20.17 20.26 -6.23
CA TRP A 31 -21.37 19.94 -6.97
C TRP A 31 -21.24 20.29 -8.47
N GLU A 32 -20.76 21.50 -8.77
CA GLU A 32 -20.55 21.95 -10.14
C GLU A 32 -19.54 21.05 -10.90
N ASN A 33 -18.47 20.59 -10.22
CA ASN A 33 -17.51 19.68 -10.83
C ASN A 33 -18.09 18.28 -11.07
N ILE A 34 -18.95 17.79 -10.17
CA ILE A 34 -19.66 16.52 -10.37
C ILE A 34 -20.60 16.62 -11.57
N GLU A 35 -21.36 17.71 -11.69
CA GLU A 35 -22.23 17.96 -12.85
C GLU A 35 -21.44 18.06 -14.17
N LYS A 36 -20.33 18.80 -14.17
CA LYS A 36 -19.42 18.90 -15.33
C LYS A 36 -18.83 17.56 -15.74
N THR A 37 -18.50 16.71 -14.76
CA THR A 37 -18.00 15.35 -15.02
C THR A 37 -19.12 14.45 -15.57
N GLY A 38 -20.35 14.64 -15.09
CA GLY A 38 -21.53 13.92 -15.55
C GLY A 38 -21.36 12.40 -15.48
N TRP A 39 -21.76 11.71 -16.54
CA TRP A 39 -21.71 10.24 -16.61
C TRP A 39 -20.29 9.66 -16.58
N TRP A 40 -19.25 10.43 -16.93
CA TRP A 40 -17.86 9.98 -16.90
C TRP A 40 -17.35 9.64 -15.51
N PHE A 41 -18.03 10.12 -14.46
CA PHE A 41 -17.74 9.77 -13.08
C PHE A 41 -17.84 8.24 -12.85
N VAL A 42 -18.79 7.57 -13.50
CA VAL A 42 -19.03 6.13 -13.33
C VAL A 42 -17.87 5.30 -13.91
N PRO A 43 -17.44 5.45 -15.18
CA PRO A 43 -16.24 4.78 -15.69
C PRO A 43 -14.98 5.05 -14.87
N VAL A 44 -14.79 6.30 -14.42
CA VAL A 44 -13.62 6.65 -13.57
C VAL A 44 -13.65 5.85 -12.27
N LEU A 45 -14.78 5.79 -11.58
CA LEU A 45 -14.94 4.98 -10.37
C LEU A 45 -14.77 3.48 -10.64
N LEU A 46 -15.36 2.97 -11.73
CA LEU A 46 -15.26 1.56 -12.08
C LEU A 46 -13.84 1.15 -12.42
N SER A 47 -13.04 2.04 -13.01
CA SER A 47 -11.63 1.77 -13.30
C SER A 47 -10.85 1.46 -12.00
N TRP A 48 -11.11 2.21 -10.92
CA TRP A 48 -10.55 1.93 -9.59
C TRP A 48 -11.02 0.60 -9.00
N LEU A 49 -12.29 0.24 -9.18
CA LEU A 49 -12.79 -1.06 -8.74
C LEU A 49 -12.05 -2.20 -9.45
N VAL A 50 -11.84 -2.10 -10.76
CA VAL A 50 -11.07 -3.08 -11.54
C VAL A 50 -9.64 -3.19 -11.01
N ILE A 51 -8.98 -2.06 -10.72
CA ILE A 51 -7.63 -2.04 -10.13
C ILE A 51 -7.61 -2.77 -8.78
N TYR A 52 -8.59 -2.55 -7.91
CA TYR A 52 -8.67 -3.24 -6.62
C TYR A 52 -8.93 -4.75 -6.78
N LEU A 53 -9.76 -5.15 -7.74
CA LEU A 53 -9.98 -6.56 -8.05
C LEU A 53 -8.70 -7.23 -8.54
N MET A 54 -7.96 -6.60 -9.46
CA MET A 54 -6.67 -7.11 -9.95
C MET A 54 -5.63 -7.25 -8.84
N ASN A 55 -5.57 -6.27 -7.94
CA ASN A 55 -4.68 -6.34 -6.77
C ASN A 55 -5.09 -7.45 -5.80
N ALA A 56 -6.39 -7.66 -5.59
CA ALA A 56 -6.89 -8.76 -4.77
C ALA A 56 -6.59 -10.14 -5.40
N MET A 57 -6.67 -10.26 -6.72
CA MET A 57 -6.26 -11.47 -7.44
C MET A 57 -4.75 -11.71 -7.28
N ALA A 58 -3.92 -10.70 -7.49
CA ALA A 58 -2.47 -10.81 -7.31
C ALA A 58 -2.09 -11.25 -5.88
N LEU A 59 -2.71 -10.65 -4.85
CA LEU A 59 -2.46 -11.05 -3.46
C LEU A 59 -2.96 -12.48 -3.19
N ARG A 60 -4.11 -12.87 -3.74
CA ARG A 60 -4.61 -14.24 -3.63
C ARG A 60 -3.63 -15.25 -4.22
N ASP A 61 -3.09 -14.97 -5.40
CA ASP A 61 -2.16 -15.87 -6.09
C ASP A 61 -0.82 -15.99 -5.34
N ILE A 62 -0.36 -14.92 -4.69
CA ILE A 62 0.83 -14.94 -3.83
C ILE A 62 0.57 -15.75 -2.54
N LEU A 63 -0.64 -15.66 -1.99
CA LEU A 63 -1.01 -16.36 -0.75
C LEU A 63 -1.28 -17.85 -0.96
N LEU A 64 -1.82 -18.23 -2.12
CA LEU A 64 -2.27 -19.58 -2.41
C LEU A 64 -1.09 -20.54 -2.59
N GLU A 65 -0.96 -21.49 -1.66
CA GLU A 65 -0.05 -22.63 -1.81
C GLU A 65 -0.82 -23.85 -2.27
N LYS A 66 -0.31 -24.57 -3.28
CA LYS A 66 -0.96 -25.76 -3.84
C LYS A 66 -1.11 -26.88 -2.79
N ASP A 67 -0.15 -26.96 -1.86
CA ASP A 67 -0.03 -28.07 -0.91
C ASP A 67 -0.59 -27.75 0.49
N ASN A 68 -1.08 -26.54 0.74
CA ASN A 68 -1.62 -26.14 2.05
C ASN A 68 -3.02 -25.51 1.94
N PRO A 69 -4.10 -26.29 2.16
CA PRO A 69 -5.47 -25.78 2.07
C PRO A 69 -5.82 -24.71 3.11
N ASN A 70 -5.07 -24.59 4.22
CA ASN A 70 -5.28 -23.52 5.22
C ASN A 70 -4.91 -22.13 4.70
N THR A 71 -4.24 -22.03 3.54
CA THR A 71 -3.92 -20.74 2.90
C THR A 71 -5.06 -20.16 2.05
N ARG A 72 -6.14 -20.93 1.85
CA ARG A 72 -7.27 -20.54 0.99
C ARG A 72 -8.25 -19.63 1.74
N LEU A 73 -7.95 -18.32 1.76
CA LEU A 73 -8.92 -17.32 2.21
C LEU A 73 -10.01 -17.06 1.15
N PRO A 74 -11.24 -16.76 1.57
CA PRO A 74 -12.29 -16.36 0.64
C PRO A 74 -11.92 -15.03 -0.04
N PHE A 75 -12.19 -14.92 -1.34
CA PHE A 75 -11.81 -13.74 -2.12
C PHE A 75 -12.33 -12.43 -1.52
N GLY A 76 -13.56 -12.42 -0.97
CA GLY A 76 -14.13 -11.24 -0.32
C GLY A 76 -13.28 -10.71 0.85
N LYS A 77 -12.61 -11.58 1.61
CA LYS A 77 -11.69 -11.17 2.69
C LYS A 77 -10.41 -10.56 2.13
N ILE A 78 -9.86 -11.13 1.06
CA ILE A 78 -8.67 -10.61 0.37
C ILE A 78 -8.98 -9.26 -0.26
N PHE A 79 -10.15 -9.12 -0.91
CA PHE A 79 -10.62 -7.88 -1.48
C PHE A 79 -10.81 -6.80 -0.41
N GLN A 80 -11.49 -7.13 0.69
CA GLN A 80 -11.64 -6.23 1.85
C GLN A 80 -10.27 -5.77 2.35
N LEU A 81 -9.31 -6.69 2.52
CA LEU A 81 -7.96 -6.43 2.98
C LEU A 81 -7.17 -5.49 2.05
N ILE A 82 -7.35 -5.62 0.74
CA ILE A 82 -6.77 -4.72 -0.25
C ILE A 82 -7.35 -3.32 -0.11
N VAL A 83 -8.67 -3.19 -0.13
CA VAL A 83 -9.39 -1.90 -0.06
C VAL A 83 -9.03 -1.17 1.24
N THR A 84 -9.19 -1.82 2.39
CA THR A 84 -8.89 -1.18 3.69
C THR A 84 -7.40 -0.85 3.83
N GLY A 85 -6.49 -1.69 3.32
CA GLY A 85 -5.07 -1.40 3.31
C GLY A 85 -4.72 -0.17 2.47
N PHE A 86 -5.35 0.01 1.31
CA PHE A 86 -5.18 1.22 0.50
C PHE A 86 -5.77 2.45 1.19
N SER A 87 -6.97 2.34 1.77
CA SER A 87 -7.59 3.44 2.53
C SER A 87 -6.69 3.91 3.68
N ILE A 88 -6.07 2.99 4.42
CA ILE A 88 -5.10 3.36 5.47
C ILE A 88 -3.91 4.09 4.86
N ASN A 89 -3.33 3.59 3.77
CA ASN A 89 -2.20 4.23 3.10
C ASN A 89 -2.50 5.65 2.60
N TYR A 90 -3.73 5.91 2.13
CA TYR A 90 -4.13 7.25 1.68
C TYR A 90 -4.36 8.24 2.84
N ILE A 91 -4.74 7.76 4.02
CA ILE A 91 -4.98 8.61 5.19
C ILE A 91 -3.69 8.84 5.99
N THR A 92 -2.75 7.90 5.95
CA THR A 92 -1.46 8.07 6.63
C THR A 92 -0.55 9.02 5.86
N PRO A 93 0.09 10.01 6.51
CA PRO A 93 0.97 10.98 5.85
C PRO A 93 2.27 10.36 5.33
N PHE A 94 2.54 9.08 5.63
CA PHE A 94 3.68 8.34 5.15
C PHE A 94 3.24 7.28 4.15
N VAL A 95 3.72 7.40 2.92
CA VAL A 95 3.47 6.44 1.83
C VAL A 95 3.89 5.04 2.28
N ALA A 96 2.96 4.08 2.20
CA ALA A 96 3.18 2.64 2.42
C ALA A 96 3.69 2.21 3.82
N LEU A 97 3.39 2.98 4.88
CA LEU A 97 3.75 2.59 6.27
C LEU A 97 2.55 2.09 7.10
N GLY A 98 1.31 2.32 6.67
CA GLY A 98 0.12 1.97 7.46
C GLY A 98 -0.59 0.70 7.00
N GLY A 99 -0.82 0.58 5.71
CA GLY A 99 -1.59 -0.51 5.11
C GLY A 99 -0.87 -1.84 5.18
N GLU A 100 0.45 -1.86 4.99
CA GLU A 100 1.26 -3.08 4.91
C GLU A 100 1.34 -3.79 6.28
N PRO A 101 1.66 -3.12 7.41
CA PRO A 101 1.58 -3.74 8.72
C PRO A 101 0.16 -4.20 9.09
N TYR A 102 -0.86 -3.41 8.70
CA TYR A 102 -2.25 -3.79 8.90
C TYR A 102 -2.58 -5.10 8.16
N ARG A 103 -2.18 -5.24 6.89
CA ARG A 103 -2.43 -6.46 6.11
C ARG A 103 -1.76 -7.68 6.73
N ILE A 104 -0.52 -7.53 7.23
CA ILE A 104 0.20 -8.60 7.93
C ILE A 104 -0.53 -8.99 9.21
N MET A 105 -0.99 -8.02 10.01
CA MET A 105 -1.69 -8.26 11.26
C MET A 105 -3.03 -8.99 11.04
N GLU A 106 -3.78 -8.60 10.01
CA GLU A 106 -5.05 -9.26 9.66
C GLU A 106 -4.85 -10.64 9.02
N LEU A 107 -3.76 -10.87 8.28
CA LEU A 107 -3.46 -12.20 7.70
C LEU A 107 -2.85 -13.17 8.71
N LYS A 108 -2.13 -12.67 9.73
CA LYS A 108 -1.41 -13.48 10.71
C LYS A 108 -2.25 -14.60 11.35
N PRO A 109 -3.52 -14.40 11.77
CA PRO A 109 -4.34 -15.46 12.33
C PRO A 109 -4.67 -16.60 11.37
N TYR A 110 -4.61 -16.35 10.06
CA TYR A 110 -5.00 -17.31 9.02
C TYR A 110 -3.81 -18.10 8.48
N VAL A 111 -2.69 -17.43 8.20
CA VAL A 111 -1.53 -18.04 7.52
C VAL A 111 -0.26 -18.07 8.36
N GLY A 112 -0.30 -17.53 9.58
CA GLY A 112 0.86 -17.41 10.46
C GLY A 112 1.75 -16.19 10.14
N SER A 113 2.53 -15.76 11.14
CA SER A 113 3.28 -14.49 11.07
C SER A 113 4.33 -14.45 9.95
N SER A 114 5.06 -15.55 9.75
CA SER A 114 6.14 -15.62 8.76
C SER A 114 5.60 -15.50 7.33
N LYS A 115 4.58 -16.30 7.00
CA LYS A 115 3.93 -16.29 5.68
C LYS A 115 3.18 -14.98 5.41
N ALA A 116 2.47 -14.44 6.40
CA ALA A 116 1.81 -13.15 6.25
C ALA A 116 2.83 -12.04 5.92
N GLY A 117 3.95 -12.01 6.65
CA GLY A 117 5.02 -11.05 6.40
C GLY A 117 5.68 -11.21 5.03
N SER A 118 6.07 -12.43 4.66
CA SER A 118 6.75 -12.69 3.38
C SER A 118 5.84 -12.47 2.17
N SER A 119 4.57 -12.85 2.26
CA SER A 119 3.59 -12.69 1.19
C SER A 119 3.24 -11.23 0.95
N ILE A 120 3.02 -10.46 2.02
CA ILE A 120 2.77 -9.02 1.90
C ILE A 120 4.02 -8.29 1.41
N LEU A 121 5.20 -8.64 1.91
CA LEU A 121 6.45 -8.09 1.40
C LEU A 121 6.55 -8.34 -0.11
N LEU A 122 6.42 -9.60 -0.55
CA LEU A 122 6.47 -9.97 -1.97
C LEU A 122 5.43 -9.21 -2.80
N TYR A 123 4.18 -9.13 -2.32
CA TYR A 123 3.13 -8.35 -2.97
C TYR A 123 3.51 -6.87 -3.15
N THR A 124 4.00 -6.23 -2.09
CA THR A 124 4.47 -4.83 -2.16
C THR A 124 5.65 -4.68 -3.12
N MET A 125 6.58 -5.65 -3.15
CA MET A 125 7.71 -5.61 -4.09
C MET A 125 7.23 -5.71 -5.54
N MET A 126 6.30 -6.63 -5.83
CA MET A 126 5.71 -6.78 -7.16
C MET A 126 4.95 -5.52 -7.57
N HIS A 127 4.21 -4.90 -6.65
CA HIS A 127 3.47 -3.67 -6.91
C HIS A 127 4.40 -2.51 -7.30
N ILE A 128 5.51 -2.33 -6.59
CA ILE A 128 6.51 -1.29 -6.90
C ILE A 128 7.20 -1.60 -8.25
N LEU A 129 7.57 -2.85 -8.48
CA LEU A 129 8.19 -3.27 -9.74
C LEU A 129 7.26 -3.03 -10.93
N SER A 130 5.96 -3.33 -10.82
CA SER A 130 4.99 -3.08 -11.87
C SER A 130 4.88 -1.60 -12.23
N HIS A 131 4.88 -0.69 -11.24
CA HIS A 131 4.87 0.76 -11.50
C HIS A 131 6.11 1.20 -12.28
N LEU A 132 7.26 0.68 -11.90
CA LEU A 132 8.51 0.99 -12.55
C LEU A 132 8.52 0.51 -14.01
N VAL A 133 8.14 -0.75 -14.24
CA VAL A 133 8.03 -1.31 -15.60
C VAL A 133 7.03 -0.50 -16.42
N PHE A 134 5.88 -0.14 -15.84
CA PHE A 134 4.87 0.67 -16.50
C PHE A 134 5.40 2.06 -16.87
N TRP A 135 6.15 2.73 -16.00
CA TRP A 135 6.77 4.03 -16.29
C TRP A 135 7.80 3.94 -17.41
N VAL A 136 8.69 2.95 -17.38
CA VAL A 136 9.70 2.76 -18.44
C VAL A 136 9.03 2.47 -19.78
N ALA A 137 8.03 1.58 -19.80
CA ALA A 137 7.25 1.29 -21.00
C ALA A 137 6.51 2.53 -21.53
N SER A 138 5.91 3.32 -20.62
CA SER A 138 5.22 4.56 -20.96
C SER A 138 6.16 5.59 -21.58
N VAL A 139 7.37 5.76 -21.04
CA VAL A 139 8.39 6.65 -21.64
C VAL A 139 8.77 6.19 -23.03
N GLY A 140 9.00 4.88 -23.22
CA GLY A 140 9.29 4.32 -24.55
C GLY A 140 8.16 4.63 -25.55
N LEU A 141 6.91 4.51 -25.12
CA LEU A 141 5.74 4.79 -25.95
C LEU A 141 5.59 6.28 -26.28
N ILE A 142 5.88 7.17 -25.32
CA ILE A 142 5.87 8.63 -25.54
C ILE A 142 6.92 9.02 -26.57
N LEU A 143 8.15 8.54 -26.44
CA LEU A 143 9.24 8.86 -27.36
C LEU A 143 9.01 8.29 -28.77
N TRP A 144 8.23 7.21 -28.89
CA TRP A 144 7.89 6.60 -30.17
C TRP A 144 6.74 7.33 -30.89
N PHE A 145 5.64 7.63 -30.19
CA PHE A 145 4.40 8.11 -30.81
C PHE A 145 4.22 9.62 -30.77
N VAL A 146 4.80 10.31 -29.78
CA VAL A 146 4.57 11.74 -29.58
C VAL A 146 5.77 12.50 -30.16
N PRO A 147 5.57 13.47 -31.07
CA PRO A 147 6.63 14.37 -31.47
C PRO A 147 7.06 15.20 -30.26
N ALA A 148 8.10 14.71 -29.58
CA ALA A 148 8.48 15.19 -28.27
C ALA A 148 9.34 16.45 -28.39
N SER A 149 8.94 17.50 -27.67
CA SER A 149 9.80 18.67 -27.48
C SER A 149 11.04 18.30 -26.66
N LYS A 150 12.10 19.12 -26.73
CA LYS A 150 13.33 18.90 -25.94
C LYS A 150 13.04 18.74 -24.44
N ILE A 151 12.05 19.46 -23.91
CA ILE A 151 11.62 19.39 -22.51
C ILE A 151 11.04 18.01 -22.19
N VAL A 152 10.18 17.48 -23.06
CA VAL A 152 9.58 16.14 -22.88
C VAL A 152 10.64 15.05 -22.93
N VAL A 153 11.61 15.16 -23.85
CA VAL A 153 12.73 14.20 -23.92
C VAL A 153 13.59 14.24 -22.66
N ILE A 154 13.91 15.43 -22.14
CA ILE A 154 14.67 15.58 -20.88
C ILE A 154 13.88 14.96 -19.72
N ALA A 155 12.58 15.23 -19.61
CA ALA A 155 11.72 14.64 -18.58
C ALA A 155 11.66 13.11 -18.69
N CYS A 156 11.59 12.57 -19.92
CA CYS A 156 11.63 11.13 -20.16
C CYS A 156 12.95 10.51 -19.68
N VAL A 157 14.09 11.13 -20.00
CA VAL A 157 15.41 10.67 -19.56
C VAL A 157 15.54 10.73 -18.04
N THR A 158 15.05 11.80 -17.39
CA THR A 158 15.10 11.89 -15.91
C THR A 158 14.22 10.82 -15.25
N ILE A 159 13.04 10.52 -15.80
CA ILE A 159 12.19 9.42 -15.31
C ILE A 159 12.90 8.07 -15.45
N ILE A 160 13.54 7.80 -16.58
CA ILE A 160 14.32 6.56 -16.78
C ILE A 160 15.48 6.48 -15.78
N LEU A 161 16.23 7.57 -15.58
CA LEU A 161 17.33 7.62 -14.60
C LEU A 161 16.82 7.35 -13.18
N MET A 162 15.72 7.98 -12.79
CA MET A 162 15.06 7.77 -11.49
C MET A 162 14.59 6.32 -11.33
N ALA A 163 14.04 5.73 -12.40
CA ALA A 163 13.63 4.33 -12.41
C ALA A 163 14.84 3.40 -12.20
N VAL A 164 15.93 3.58 -12.95
CA VAL A 164 17.16 2.78 -12.81
C VAL A 164 17.76 2.92 -11.40
N LEU A 165 17.82 4.14 -10.87
CA LEU A 165 18.26 4.40 -9.50
C LEU A 165 17.36 3.70 -8.47
N GLY A 166 16.04 3.74 -8.68
CA GLY A 166 15.05 3.04 -7.87
C GLY A 166 15.29 1.52 -7.85
N VAL A 167 15.45 0.90 -9.02
CA VAL A 167 15.78 -0.54 -9.14
C VAL A 167 17.09 -0.88 -8.44
N TRP A 168 18.11 -0.06 -8.65
CA TRP A 168 19.42 -0.27 -8.05
C TRP A 168 19.38 -0.20 -6.53
N TRP A 169 18.73 0.83 -5.99
CA TRP A 169 18.51 1.00 -4.56
C TRP A 169 17.72 -0.17 -3.98
N PHE A 170 16.65 -0.56 -4.67
CA PHE A 170 15.78 -1.65 -4.27
C PHE A 170 16.50 -3.01 -4.29
N SER A 171 17.29 -3.28 -5.33
CA SER A 171 18.11 -4.50 -5.44
C SER A 171 19.18 -4.57 -4.36
N LYS A 172 19.78 -3.43 -3.98
CA LYS A 172 20.68 -3.34 -2.82
C LYS A 172 19.95 -3.54 -1.49
N GLY A 173 18.75 -2.98 -1.34
CA GLY A 173 17.89 -3.12 -0.16
C GLY A 173 17.39 -4.54 0.06
N TYR A 174 17.07 -5.24 -1.03
CA TYR A 174 16.62 -6.64 -1.05
C TYR A 174 17.68 -7.59 -0.46
N LYS A 175 18.95 -7.44 -0.84
CA LYS A 175 20.06 -8.28 -0.32
C LYS A 175 20.45 -7.97 1.12
N LYS A 176 20.12 -6.79 1.65
CA LYS A 176 20.54 -6.35 2.99
C LYS A 176 19.43 -6.33 4.05
N GLY A 177 18.24 -6.83 3.74
CA GLY A 177 17.18 -6.98 4.73
C GLY A 177 16.87 -5.65 5.42
N ILE A 178 16.24 -4.72 4.70
CA ILE A 178 15.75 -3.45 5.25
C ILE A 178 14.96 -3.69 6.55
N THR A 179 14.28 -4.83 6.70
CA THR A 179 13.60 -5.26 7.92
C THR A 179 14.55 -5.41 9.13
N VAL A 180 15.77 -5.92 8.95
CA VAL A 180 16.77 -6.07 10.02
C VAL A 180 17.34 -4.71 10.41
N SER A 181 17.58 -3.82 9.42
CA SER A 181 18.08 -2.47 9.68
C SER A 181 17.03 -1.57 10.35
N LEU A 182 15.76 -1.70 9.95
CA LEU A 182 14.63 -1.05 10.60
C LEU A 182 14.41 -1.64 12.00
N MET A 183 14.45 -2.97 12.19
CA MET A 183 14.38 -3.56 13.55
C MET A 183 15.51 -3.07 14.45
N LYS A 184 16.74 -2.96 13.93
CA LYS A 184 17.93 -2.52 14.70
C LYS A 184 17.89 -1.02 15.01
N SER A 185 17.28 -0.21 14.13
CA SER A 185 17.05 1.22 14.36
C SER A 185 15.87 1.48 15.28
N LEU A 186 14.79 0.71 15.14
CA LEU A 186 13.61 0.79 16.01
C LEU A 186 13.89 0.23 17.41
N SER A 187 14.81 -0.74 17.54
CA SER A 187 15.29 -1.23 18.85
C SER A 187 16.19 -0.24 19.59
N LYS A 188 16.70 0.80 18.91
CA LYS A 188 17.44 1.91 19.54
C LYS A 188 16.51 3.00 20.10
N LEU A 189 15.21 2.97 19.79
CA LEU A 189 14.24 3.87 20.41
C LEU A 189 13.93 3.39 21.85
N PRO A 190 14.09 4.25 22.86
CA PRO A 190 14.01 3.86 24.28
C PRO A 190 12.64 3.28 24.69
N PHE A 191 11.58 3.62 23.96
CA PHE A 191 10.21 3.19 24.25
C PHE A 191 9.87 1.78 23.73
N VAL A 192 10.47 1.35 22.61
CA VAL A 192 10.19 0.04 21.99
C VAL A 192 11.10 -1.05 22.58
N GLY A 193 12.34 -0.69 22.96
CA GLY A 193 13.30 -1.61 23.57
C GLY A 193 12.85 -2.18 24.93
N LYS A 194 12.04 -1.45 25.72
CA LYS A 194 11.45 -1.97 26.98
C LYS A 194 10.37 -3.02 26.72
N LYS A 195 9.56 -2.85 25.69
CA LYS A 195 8.43 -3.76 25.37
C LYS A 195 8.90 -5.06 24.72
N MET A 196 9.96 -5.01 23.89
CA MET A 196 10.58 -6.23 23.34
C MET A 196 11.29 -7.07 24.41
N ARG A 197 11.94 -6.44 25.40
CA ARG A 197 12.61 -7.17 26.51
C ARG A 197 11.62 -7.88 27.43
N CYS A 198 10.41 -7.35 27.55
CA CYS A 198 9.33 -7.98 28.32
C CYS A 198 8.76 -9.22 27.60
N MET A 199 8.65 -9.18 26.28
CA MET A 199 8.13 -10.30 25.47
C MET A 199 9.14 -11.46 25.31
N SER A 200 10.46 -11.18 25.35
CA SER A 200 11.48 -12.23 25.38
C SER A 200 11.55 -12.99 26.71
N ARG A 201 11.01 -12.44 27.81
CA ARG A 201 11.06 -13.07 29.14
C ARG A 201 9.85 -13.99 29.42
N SER A 202 8.82 -13.94 28.58
CA SER A 202 7.63 -14.79 28.69
C SER A 202 7.68 -16.05 27.82
N THR A 203 8.76 -16.27 27.06
CA THR A 203 8.91 -17.43 26.16
C THR A 203 9.94 -18.46 26.70
N THR A 204 10.47 -18.24 27.91
CA THR A 204 11.44 -19.13 28.59
C THR A 204 10.86 -19.85 29.81
N ASN A 205 9.54 -19.82 30.01
CA ASN A 205 8.85 -20.58 31.06
C ASN A 205 7.69 -21.41 30.48
N PHE A 206 7.97 -22.17 29.42
CA PHE A 206 7.28 -23.42 29.08
C PHE A 206 8.29 -24.34 28.38
#